data_AF-A0A661QBB0-F1
#
_entry.id   AF-A0A661QBB0-F1
#
_cell.length_a   1.000
_cell.length_b   1.000
_cell.length_c   1.000
_cell.angle_alpha   90.00
_cell.angle_beta   90.00
_cell.angle_gamma   90.00
#
_symmetry.space_group_name_H-M   'P 1'
#
loop_
_entity.id
_entity.type
_entity.pdbx_description
1 polymer ?
#
loop_
_entity_poly.entity_id
_entity_poly.type
_entity_poly.pdbx_seq_one_letter_code
_entity_poly.pdbx_strand_id
1 'polypeptide(L)'
;MKGIAFSTVAFVIIGLVAVWIVLSVFQSMLPGFIGKAFCKVYQAILTLPLPSYLKPTIPGCFLTPSMERIELKELDANELTDYIINCWEKSDSGKGGQTFICYELFARTIKVSITERDVTDVIREKNYCSILPNNILDVENQNYDCGGENLILWKIGEIKGKDVTIVIKYNAFVHKLEVV
;
A
#
# COMPACT_ATOMS: atom_id res chain seq x y z
N MET A 1 -49.87 29.32 -33.68
CA MET A 1 -48.83 28.30 -33.39
C MET A 1 -49.29 27.54 -32.16
N LYS A 2 -49.50 26.23 -32.26
CA LYS A 2 -49.98 25.42 -31.11
C LYS A 2 -48.82 25.27 -30.14
N GLY A 3 -48.95 25.85 -28.95
CA GLY A 3 -47.95 25.78 -27.90
C GLY A 3 -47.62 24.31 -27.58
N ILE A 4 -46.36 24.06 -27.25
CA ILE A 4 -45.91 22.75 -26.78
C ILE A 4 -46.81 22.37 -25.60
N ALA A 5 -47.45 21.21 -25.68
CA ALA A 5 -48.28 20.72 -24.59
C ALA A 5 -47.40 20.63 -23.34
N PHE A 6 -47.87 21.18 -22.21
CA PHE A 6 -47.12 21.24 -20.96
C PHE A 6 -46.57 19.86 -20.53
N SER A 7 -47.27 18.79 -20.87
CA SER A 7 -46.83 17.40 -20.68
C SER A 7 -45.52 17.07 -21.41
N THR A 8 -45.31 17.58 -22.62
CA THR A 8 -44.10 17.33 -23.41
C THR A 8 -42.87 17.99 -22.78
N VAL A 9 -43.03 19.20 -22.23
CA VAL A 9 -41.95 19.89 -21.51
C VAL A 9 -41.58 19.12 -20.23
N ALA A 10 -42.58 18.62 -19.49
CA ALA A 10 -42.35 17.81 -18.29
C ALA A 10 -41.57 16.52 -18.58
N PHE A 11 -41.92 15.80 -19.65
CA PHE A 11 -41.20 14.57 -20.03
C PHE A 11 -39.74 14.84 -20.44
N VAL A 12 -39.46 15.95 -21.11
CA VAL A 12 -38.09 16.32 -21.50
C VAL A 12 -37.24 16.63 -20.26
N ILE A 13 -37.79 17.34 -19.28
CA ILE A 13 -37.08 17.65 -18.02
C ILE A 13 -36.77 16.37 -17.24
N ILE A 14 -37.74 15.46 -17.12
CA ILE A 14 -37.54 14.17 -16.44
C ILE A 14 -36.44 13.35 -17.14
N GLY A 15 -36.44 13.33 -18.49
CA GLY A 15 -35.40 12.66 -19.27
C GLY A 15 -34.00 13.22 -19.02
N LEU A 16 -33.85 14.55 -18.96
CA LEU A 16 -32.56 15.19 -18.66
C LEU A 16 -32.06 14.87 -17.25
N VAL A 17 -32.96 14.87 -16.26
CA VAL A 17 -32.61 14.52 -14.88
C VAL A 17 -32.18 13.06 -14.78
N ALA A 18 -32.87 12.15 -15.47
CA ALA A 18 -32.49 10.73 -15.49
C ALA A 18 -31.10 10.50 -16.10
N VAL A 19 -30.79 11.15 -17.23
CA VAL A 19 -29.46 11.06 -17.87
C VAL A 19 -28.38 11.63 -16.95
N TRP A 20 -28.65 12.75 -16.28
CA TRP A 20 -27.71 13.35 -15.34
C TRP A 20 -27.40 12.45 -14.13
N ILE A 21 -28.42 11.79 -13.57
CA ILE A 21 -28.24 10.83 -12.46
C ILE A 21 -27.35 9.67 -12.92
N VAL A 22 -27.61 9.10 -14.10
CA VAL A 22 -26.80 7.99 -14.64
C VAL A 22 -25.35 8.43 -14.83
N LEU A 23 -25.11 9.62 -15.42
CA LEU A 23 -23.76 10.13 -15.63
C LEU A 23 -23.03 10.38 -14.29
N SER A 24 -23.72 10.88 -13.27
CA SER A 24 -23.17 11.10 -11.93
C SER A 24 -22.77 9.78 -11.23
N VAL A 25 -23.60 8.75 -11.37
CA VAL A 25 -23.28 7.41 -10.85
C VAL A 25 -22.08 6.79 -11.59
N PHE A 26 -22.01 6.96 -12.92
CA PHE A 26 -20.85 6.50 -13.69
C PHE A 26 -19.57 7.23 -13.25
N GLN A 27 -19.61 8.56 -13.11
CA GLN A 27 -18.45 9.35 -12.67
C GLN A 27 -17.98 8.99 -11.26
N SER A 28 -18.87 8.62 -10.35
CA SER A 28 -18.49 8.19 -9.00
C SER A 28 -17.92 6.77 -8.95
N MET A 29 -18.32 5.87 -9.86
CA MET A 29 -17.77 4.51 -9.97
C MET A 29 -16.45 4.43 -10.77
N LEU A 30 -16.25 5.33 -11.74
CA LEU A 30 -15.09 5.37 -12.63
C LEU A 30 -13.71 5.40 -11.92
N PRO A 31 -13.44 6.27 -10.92
CA PRO A 31 -12.10 6.39 -10.34
C PRO A 31 -11.67 5.14 -9.54
N GLY A 32 -12.61 4.38 -8.98
CA GLY A 32 -12.30 3.18 -8.19
C GLY A 32 -12.12 1.90 -9.02
N PHE A 33 -12.91 1.74 -10.09
CA PHE A 33 -12.97 0.48 -10.86
C PHE A 33 -11.95 0.41 -12.01
N ILE A 34 -11.69 1.54 -12.67
CA ILE A 34 -10.86 1.53 -13.88
C ILE A 34 -9.37 1.46 -13.55
N GLY A 35 -8.90 2.10 -12.46
CA GLY A 35 -7.47 2.11 -12.12
C GLY A 35 -6.85 0.72 -12.00
N LYS A 36 -7.46 -0.19 -11.22
CA LYS A 36 -6.93 -1.55 -10.99
C LYS A 36 -7.07 -2.47 -12.21
N ALA A 37 -8.22 -2.44 -12.89
CA ALA A 37 -8.45 -3.27 -14.07
C ALA A 37 -7.61 -2.82 -15.26
N PHE A 38 -7.51 -1.52 -15.49
CA PHE A 38 -6.67 -0.93 -16.53
C PHE A 38 -5.19 -1.21 -16.24
N CYS A 39 -4.76 -1.13 -14.98
CA CYS A 39 -3.38 -1.44 -14.63
C CYS A 39 -3.03 -2.92 -14.91
N LYS A 40 -3.92 -3.87 -14.62
CA LYS A 40 -3.71 -5.30 -14.96
C LYS A 40 -3.59 -5.54 -16.46
N VAL A 41 -4.45 -4.91 -17.27
CA VAL A 41 -4.39 -5.02 -18.74
C VAL A 41 -3.13 -4.34 -19.27
N TYR A 42 -2.77 -3.17 -18.75
CA TYR A 42 -1.56 -2.46 -19.12
C TYR A 42 -0.31 -3.26 -18.76
N GLN A 43 -0.29 -3.90 -17.59
CA GLN A 43 0.76 -4.82 -17.17
C GLN A 43 0.91 -6.00 -18.15
N ALA A 44 -0.19 -6.57 -18.64
CA ALA A 44 -0.15 -7.64 -19.66
C ALA A 44 0.39 -7.14 -21.02
N ILE A 45 0.23 -5.86 -21.34
CA ILE A 45 0.81 -5.25 -22.56
C ILE A 45 2.31 -4.97 -22.36
N LEU A 46 2.74 -4.59 -21.15
CA LEU A 46 4.14 -4.28 -20.85
C LEU A 46 5.08 -5.50 -20.89
N THR A 47 4.55 -6.72 -20.76
CA THR A 47 5.31 -7.97 -20.92
C THR A 47 5.65 -8.28 -22.38
N LEU A 48 5.01 -7.61 -23.34
CA LEU A 48 5.40 -7.71 -24.74
C LEU A 48 6.78 -7.06 -24.96
N PRO A 49 7.58 -7.57 -25.92
CA PRO A 49 8.88 -7.03 -26.27
C PRO A 49 8.74 -5.71 -27.07
N LEU A 50 8.12 -4.72 -26.45
CA LEU A 50 7.96 -3.38 -26.99
C LEU A 50 9.17 -2.52 -26.60
N PRO A 51 9.66 -1.67 -27.52
CA PRO A 51 10.67 -0.66 -27.24
C PRO A 51 10.25 0.31 -26.13
N SER A 52 11.21 0.79 -25.32
CA SER A 52 10.95 1.63 -24.14
C SER A 52 10.20 2.94 -24.44
N TYR A 53 10.30 3.49 -25.65
CA TYR A 53 9.59 4.70 -26.06
C TYR A 53 8.08 4.50 -26.32
N LEU A 54 7.62 3.24 -26.43
CA LEU A 54 6.20 2.88 -26.56
C LEU A 54 5.57 2.45 -25.21
N LYS A 55 6.34 2.52 -24.10
CA LYS A 55 5.90 2.16 -22.75
C LYS A 55 5.74 3.41 -21.90
N PRO A 56 4.64 4.19 -22.04
CA PRO A 56 4.41 5.35 -21.19
C PRO A 56 4.29 4.94 -19.71
N THR A 57 4.96 5.66 -18.82
CA THR A 57 4.78 5.47 -17.38
C THR A 57 3.45 6.08 -16.97
N ILE A 58 2.50 5.25 -16.55
CA ILE A 58 1.20 5.71 -16.05
C ILE A 58 1.33 5.93 -14.54
N PRO A 59 1.11 7.15 -14.04
CA PRO A 59 1.12 7.44 -12.60
C PRO A 59 0.13 6.52 -11.88
N GLY A 60 0.59 5.77 -10.87
CA GLY A 60 -0.26 4.84 -10.10
C GLY A 60 -0.36 3.43 -10.68
N CYS A 61 0.26 3.14 -11.82
CA CYS A 61 0.42 1.79 -12.35
C CYS A 61 1.91 1.46 -12.49
N PHE A 62 2.60 1.37 -11.36
CA PHE A 62 4.01 0.99 -11.33
C PHE A 62 4.14 -0.54 -11.39
N LEU A 63 5.01 -1.03 -12.29
CA LEU A 63 5.41 -2.45 -12.38
C LEU A 63 6.13 -2.94 -11.11
N THR A 64 6.74 -2.02 -10.40
CA THR A 64 7.44 -2.19 -9.13
C THR A 64 7.13 -0.97 -8.29
N PRO A 65 6.57 -1.09 -7.08
CA PRO A 65 6.39 0.07 -6.21
C PRO A 65 7.75 0.76 -6.01
N SER A 66 7.76 2.07 -6.19
CA SER A 66 8.97 2.87 -6.07
C SER A 66 9.40 2.95 -4.61
N MET A 67 10.70 2.75 -4.37
CA MET A 67 11.32 3.03 -3.08
C MET A 67 11.09 4.50 -2.71
N GLU A 68 10.61 4.74 -1.50
CA GLU A 68 10.50 6.09 -0.92
C GLU A 68 11.59 6.30 0.12
N ARG A 69 12.41 7.32 -0.07
CA ARG A 69 13.43 7.72 0.90
C ARG A 69 12.86 8.80 1.81
N ILE A 70 12.89 8.57 3.12
CA ILE A 70 12.28 9.44 4.11
C ILE A 70 13.32 9.81 5.16
N GLU A 71 13.55 11.11 5.35
CA GLU A 71 14.39 11.62 6.42
C GLU A 71 13.54 11.97 7.64
N LEU A 72 13.82 11.29 8.76
CA LEU A 72 13.14 11.46 10.02
C LEU A 72 14.11 12.11 11.03
N LYS A 73 13.63 13.14 11.74
CA LYS A 73 14.41 13.76 12.82
C LYS A 73 14.54 12.82 14.01
N GLU A 74 13.42 12.22 14.37
CA GLU A 74 13.29 11.23 15.42
C GLU A 74 12.42 10.11 14.88
N LEU A 75 12.73 8.87 15.25
CA LEU A 75 11.93 7.70 14.90
C LEU A 75 11.49 7.01 16.20
N ASP A 76 10.23 6.63 16.25
CA ASP A 76 9.64 5.80 17.30
C ASP A 76 9.10 4.47 16.74
N ALA A 77 8.71 3.56 17.64
CA ALA A 77 8.15 2.27 17.24
C ALA A 77 6.80 2.40 16.51
N ASN A 78 6.01 3.44 16.82
CA ASN A 78 4.71 3.67 16.19
C ASN A 78 4.85 4.02 14.72
N GLU A 79 5.71 4.98 14.42
CA GLU A 79 6.01 5.47 13.08
C GLU A 79 6.69 4.38 12.26
N LEU A 80 7.66 3.65 12.84
CA LEU A 80 8.25 2.50 12.16
C LEU A 80 7.19 1.45 11.79
N THR A 81 6.28 1.14 12.71
CA THR A 81 5.19 0.19 12.48
C THR A 81 4.27 0.65 11.34
N ASP A 82 3.94 1.94 11.27
CA ASP A 82 3.10 2.47 10.22
C ASP A 82 3.76 2.32 8.83
N TYR A 83 5.07 2.54 8.72
CA TYR A 83 5.79 2.27 7.46
C TYR A 83 5.86 0.78 7.10
N ILE A 84 5.98 -0.11 8.10
CA ILE A 84 5.93 -1.56 7.88
C ILE A 84 4.55 -1.99 7.36
N ILE A 85 3.46 -1.51 7.97
CA ILE A 85 2.09 -1.79 7.51
C ILE A 85 1.85 -1.23 6.11
N ASN A 86 2.26 0.02 5.86
CA ASN A 86 2.14 0.62 4.53
C ASN A 86 2.94 -0.17 3.47
N CYS A 87 4.10 -0.73 3.84
CA CYS A 87 4.86 -1.62 2.95
C CYS A 87 4.12 -2.93 2.66
N TRP A 88 3.46 -3.50 3.66
CA TRP A 88 2.61 -4.68 3.48
C TRP A 88 1.46 -4.39 2.51
N GLU A 89 0.78 -3.26 2.67
CA GLU A 89 -0.29 -2.83 1.75
C GLU A 89 0.23 -2.60 0.33
N LYS A 90 1.41 -1.99 0.17
CA LYS A 90 2.09 -1.84 -1.13
C LYS A 90 2.40 -3.19 -1.79
N SER A 91 2.57 -4.25 -1.02
CA SER A 91 2.75 -5.62 -1.52
C SER A 91 1.45 -6.34 -1.89
N ASP A 92 0.30 -5.66 -1.86
CA ASP A 92 -1.03 -6.28 -2.00
C ASP A 92 -1.23 -7.40 -0.97
N SER A 93 -0.77 -7.16 0.27
CA SER A 93 -0.81 -8.11 1.39
C SER A 93 -0.14 -9.46 1.06
N GLY A 94 1.11 -9.40 0.59
CA GLY A 94 1.90 -10.59 0.28
C GLY A 94 1.61 -11.24 -1.07
N LYS A 95 0.76 -10.62 -1.91
CA LYS A 95 0.44 -11.13 -3.26
C LYS A 95 1.34 -10.56 -4.36
N GLY A 96 2.23 -9.63 -4.00
CA GLY A 96 3.22 -9.07 -4.89
C GLY A 96 4.11 -10.17 -5.47
N GLY A 97 4.20 -10.24 -6.80
CA GLY A 97 5.02 -11.23 -7.52
C GLY A 97 6.49 -10.84 -7.67
N GLN A 98 6.92 -9.69 -7.13
CA GLN A 98 8.29 -9.20 -7.23
C GLN A 98 8.76 -8.66 -5.88
N THR A 99 10.03 -8.89 -5.56
CA THR A 99 10.71 -8.31 -4.40
C THR A 99 11.05 -6.85 -4.68
N PHE A 100 10.78 -5.97 -3.73
CA PHE A 100 11.07 -4.54 -3.85
C PHE A 100 11.29 -3.90 -2.49
N ILE A 101 11.97 -2.76 -2.48
CA ILE A 101 12.15 -1.94 -1.28
C ILE A 101 11.00 -0.92 -1.23
N CYS A 102 10.25 -0.93 -0.13
CA CYS A 102 9.16 0.01 0.08
C CYS A 102 9.69 1.37 0.55
N TYR A 103 10.56 1.33 1.57
CA TYR A 103 11.01 2.50 2.28
C TYR A 103 12.49 2.38 2.66
N GLU A 104 13.20 3.49 2.53
CA GLU A 104 14.51 3.73 3.13
C GLU A 104 14.35 4.88 4.13
N LEU A 105 14.31 4.56 5.42
CA LEU A 105 14.11 5.52 6.50
C LEU A 105 15.47 5.93 7.04
N PHE A 106 15.78 7.23 7.00
CA PHE A 106 16.99 7.79 7.59
C PHE A 106 16.62 8.56 8.86
N ALA A 107 16.89 7.97 10.04
CA ALA A 107 16.59 8.54 11.33
C ALA A 107 17.83 9.19 11.95
N ARG A 108 17.81 10.51 12.16
CA ARG A 108 18.93 11.24 12.77
C ARG A 108 19.14 10.88 14.24
N THR A 109 18.08 10.56 14.97
CA THR A 109 18.16 10.20 16.39
C THR A 109 17.05 9.22 16.75
N ILE A 110 17.40 8.19 17.53
CA ILE A 110 16.46 7.24 18.11
C ILE A 110 16.43 7.47 19.62
N LYS A 111 15.29 7.94 20.15
CA LYS A 111 15.14 8.31 21.57
C LYS A 111 15.13 7.11 22.51
N VAL A 112 14.40 6.07 22.10
CA VAL A 112 14.23 4.81 22.84
C VAL A 112 14.62 3.71 21.88
N SER A 113 15.41 2.74 22.33
CA SER A 113 15.78 1.64 21.45
C SER A 113 14.53 0.89 20.98
N ILE A 114 14.49 0.58 19.69
CA ILE A 114 13.35 -0.09 19.07
C ILE A 114 13.76 -1.52 18.79
N THR A 115 12.99 -2.46 19.33
CA THR A 115 13.13 -3.90 19.10
C THR A 115 11.95 -4.42 18.28
N GLU A 116 12.08 -5.64 17.77
CA GLU A 116 10.99 -6.34 17.09
C GLU A 116 9.74 -6.47 17.98
N ARG A 117 9.94 -6.65 19.29
CA ARG A 117 8.86 -6.73 20.28
C ARG A 117 8.07 -5.43 20.32
N ASP A 118 8.75 -4.28 20.36
CA ASP A 118 8.08 -2.97 20.43
C ASP A 118 7.20 -2.74 19.20
N VAL A 119 7.69 -3.11 18.01
CA VAL A 119 6.91 -3.04 16.76
C VAL A 119 5.71 -3.99 16.81
N THR A 120 5.92 -5.22 17.27
CA THR A 120 4.86 -6.23 17.36
C THR A 120 3.79 -5.85 18.38
N ASP A 121 4.19 -5.21 19.48
CA ASP A 121 3.28 -4.66 20.49
C ASP A 121 2.40 -3.56 19.90
N VAL A 122 2.98 -2.64 19.12
CA VAL A 122 2.20 -1.62 18.40
C VAL A 122 1.23 -2.25 17.39
N ILE A 123 1.66 -3.27 16.64
CA ILE A 123 0.78 -4.01 15.72
C ILE A 123 -0.42 -4.60 16.47
N ARG A 124 -0.17 -5.19 17.65
CA ARG A 124 -1.23 -5.75 18.50
C ARG A 124 -2.16 -4.67 19.05
N GLU A 125 -1.61 -3.59 19.59
CA GLU A 125 -2.39 -2.47 20.13
C GLU A 125 -3.28 -1.82 19.07
N LYS A 126 -2.79 -1.70 17.83
CA LYS A 126 -3.55 -1.18 16.69
C LYS A 126 -4.48 -2.22 16.04
N ASN A 127 -4.57 -3.43 16.55
CA ASN A 127 -5.35 -4.56 16.00
C ASN A 127 -4.96 -4.98 14.57
N TYR A 128 -3.70 -4.76 14.18
CA TYR A 128 -3.18 -5.14 12.87
C TYR A 128 -2.69 -6.59 12.77
N CYS A 129 -2.73 -7.38 13.85
CA CYS A 129 -2.33 -8.79 13.84
C CYS A 129 -3.14 -9.67 12.85
N SER A 130 -4.33 -9.22 12.44
CA SER A 130 -5.12 -9.90 11.40
C SER A 130 -4.63 -9.60 9.97
N ILE A 131 -3.95 -8.46 9.78
CA ILE A 131 -3.46 -7.97 8.49
C ILE A 131 -2.00 -8.36 8.29
N LEU A 132 -1.16 -8.12 9.30
CA LEU A 132 0.25 -8.46 9.32
C LEU A 132 0.56 -9.26 10.59
N PRO A 133 0.27 -10.57 10.60
CA PRO A 133 0.60 -11.44 11.72
C PRO A 133 2.12 -11.55 11.92
N ASN A 134 2.54 -11.49 13.19
CA ASN A 134 3.91 -11.72 13.63
C ASN A 134 3.92 -12.58 14.90
N ASN A 135 3.85 -13.91 14.72
CA ASN A 135 3.72 -14.84 15.83
C ASN A 135 5.06 -15.33 16.44
N ILE A 136 6.20 -14.93 15.88
CA ILE A 136 7.53 -15.32 16.36
C ILE A 136 8.41 -14.07 16.34
N LEU A 137 9.05 -13.76 17.47
CA LEU A 137 10.10 -12.74 17.54
C LEU A 137 11.41 -13.37 17.05
N ASP A 138 11.84 -13.08 15.84
CA ASP A 138 13.00 -13.69 15.18
C ASP A 138 14.30 -13.53 16.00
N VAL A 139 14.51 -12.37 16.64
CA VAL A 139 15.74 -12.12 17.41
C VAL A 139 15.78 -12.93 18.70
N GLU A 140 14.64 -13.05 19.37
CA GLU A 140 14.52 -13.71 20.68
C GLU A 140 14.21 -15.20 20.53
N ASN A 141 13.79 -15.63 19.33
CA ASN A 141 13.26 -16.95 19.01
C ASN A 141 12.13 -17.37 19.96
N GLN A 142 11.23 -16.44 20.26
CA GLN A 142 10.11 -16.62 21.18
C GLN A 142 8.79 -16.51 20.43
N ASN A 143 7.84 -17.39 20.77
CA ASN A 143 6.46 -17.25 20.27
C ASN A 143 5.82 -16.01 20.88
N TYR A 144 5.07 -15.28 20.05
CA TYR A 144 4.35 -14.08 20.40
C TYR A 144 2.90 -14.16 19.91
N ASP A 145 1.95 -13.68 20.71
CA ASP A 145 0.53 -13.79 20.39
C ASP A 145 0.06 -12.62 19.49
N CYS A 146 0.46 -12.66 18.22
CA CYS A 146 0.00 -11.73 17.18
C CYS A 146 -0.29 -12.47 15.87
N GLY A 147 -1.35 -13.26 15.87
CA GLY A 147 -1.82 -14.01 14.70
C GLY A 147 -1.24 -15.42 14.57
N GLY A 148 -1.52 -16.08 13.43
CA GLY A 148 -1.18 -17.49 13.20
C GLY A 148 0.11 -17.73 12.41
N GLU A 149 0.73 -16.68 11.88
CA GLU A 149 1.88 -16.75 10.99
C GLU A 149 2.94 -15.71 11.38
N ASN A 150 4.17 -15.92 10.91
CA ASN A 150 5.24 -14.92 11.02
C ASN A 150 5.50 -14.34 9.63
N LEU A 151 5.02 -13.12 9.37
CA LEU A 151 5.20 -12.40 8.10
C LEU A 151 6.25 -11.29 8.15
N ILE A 152 6.90 -11.06 9.30
CA ILE A 152 7.95 -10.06 9.46
C ILE A 152 9.27 -10.81 9.68
N LEU A 153 10.26 -10.49 8.88
CA LEU A 153 11.63 -10.98 9.04
C LEU A 153 12.48 -9.86 9.61
N TRP A 154 12.81 -9.95 10.89
CA TRP A 154 13.58 -8.93 11.59
C TRP A 154 15.08 -9.24 11.54
N LYS A 155 15.85 -8.42 10.81
CA LYS A 155 17.30 -8.66 10.59
C LYS A 155 18.22 -7.64 11.26
N ILE A 156 17.68 -6.49 11.67
CA ILE A 156 18.47 -5.34 12.17
C ILE A 156 18.84 -5.45 13.67
N GLY A 157 18.21 -6.35 14.44
CA GLY A 157 18.43 -6.46 15.88
C GLY A 157 17.83 -5.26 16.65
N GLU A 158 18.52 -4.77 17.68
CA GLU A 158 18.08 -3.57 18.43
C GLU A 158 18.48 -2.29 17.68
N ILE A 159 17.49 -1.46 17.33
CA ILE A 159 17.73 -0.20 16.62
C ILE A 159 17.97 0.92 17.65
N LYS A 160 19.19 1.47 17.69
CA LYS A 160 19.58 2.55 18.60
C LYS A 160 20.68 3.43 18.02
N GLY A 161 20.77 4.67 18.50
CA GLY A 161 21.86 5.59 18.17
C GLY A 161 21.44 6.80 17.34
N LYS A 162 22.36 7.27 16.50
CA LYS A 162 22.20 8.45 15.63
C LYS A 162 22.52 8.07 14.19
N ASP A 163 21.89 8.78 13.25
CA ASP A 163 22.10 8.62 11.81
C ASP A 163 21.93 7.16 11.35
N VAL A 164 20.85 6.53 11.79
CA VAL A 164 20.52 5.13 11.48
C VAL A 164 19.70 5.08 10.19
N THR A 165 20.03 4.14 9.29
CA THR A 165 19.24 3.84 8.10
C THR A 165 18.52 2.52 8.29
N ILE A 166 17.22 2.49 8.06
CA ILE A 166 16.38 1.29 8.16
C ILE A 166 15.75 1.07 6.80
N VAL A 167 15.86 -0.15 6.28
CA VAL A 167 15.31 -0.54 4.99
C VAL A 167 14.18 -1.51 5.21
N ILE A 168 12.99 -1.12 4.75
CA ILE A 168 11.78 -1.97 4.77
C ILE A 168 11.54 -2.45 3.36
N LYS A 169 11.60 -3.76 3.15
CA LYS A 169 11.42 -4.38 1.83
C LYS A 169 10.46 -5.56 1.90
N TYR A 170 9.73 -5.77 0.82
CA TYR A 170 8.92 -6.97 0.63
C TYR A 170 9.71 -8.00 -0.17
N ASN A 171 9.73 -9.25 0.31
CA ASN A 171 10.37 -10.37 -0.36
C ASN A 171 9.31 -11.34 -0.91
N ALA A 172 9.15 -11.35 -2.23
CA ALA A 172 8.17 -12.18 -2.92
C ALA A 172 8.49 -13.68 -2.91
N PHE A 173 9.76 -14.08 -2.67
CA PHE A 173 10.12 -15.49 -2.65
C PHE A 173 9.62 -16.21 -1.39
N VAL A 174 9.58 -15.47 -0.27
CA VAL A 174 9.12 -15.99 1.03
C VAL A 174 7.76 -15.42 1.44
N HIS A 175 7.22 -14.47 0.67
CA HIS A 175 5.97 -13.74 0.98
C HIS A 175 6.00 -13.03 2.34
N LYS A 176 7.14 -12.43 2.70
CA LYS A 176 7.35 -11.73 3.98
C LYS A 176 7.93 -10.34 3.80
N LEU A 177 7.75 -9.48 4.79
CA LEU A 177 8.50 -8.24 4.93
C LEU A 177 9.85 -8.52 5.56
N GLU A 178 10.89 -7.81 5.15
CA GLU A 178 12.19 -7.80 5.80
C GLU A 178 12.51 -6.38 6.29
N VAL A 179 12.90 -6.28 7.55
CA VAL A 179 13.39 -5.04 8.17
C VAL A 179 14.89 -5.20 8.39
N VAL A 180 15.68 -4.40 7.67
CA VAL A 180 17.16 -4.50 7.59
C VAL A 180 17.82 -3.20 7.97
#